data_AF-A0A3D0YTT6-F1
#
_entry.id   AF-A0A3D0YTT6-F1
#
_cell.length_a   1.000
_cell.length_b   1.000
_cell.length_c   1.000
_cell.angle_alpha   90.00
_cell.angle_beta   90.00
_cell.angle_gamma   90.00
#
_symmetry.space_group_name_H-M   'P 1'
#
loop_
_entity.id
_entity.type
_entity.pdbx_description
1 polymer ?
#
loop_
_entity_poly.entity_id
_entity_poly.type
_entity_poly.pdbx_seq_one_letter_code
_entity_poly.pdbx_strand_id
1 'polypeptide(L)'
;MSKEALFIERREPTKAYNNIPDDLLRELIELGITKLELKKIDTLQLGARINGQIRSVEWNIAREKDGTYTFYTGEGSGTPDSILAARAENQVTRTAEDRAKDYWAERLKNEKRIDKPQDPMCEFVFVIPVYDEKSDRVLRQLDSFRHQKGILKAQFEIIYVVNNDVVSDDTVRKQNQIIIQLLKNISDLNVLVIDKSSKGNEIQDCNVGRARNRGLAEASSRFYENGKNGVVIQIDADTNLSDDHYLSKLTELCKDNPEMVEVIGEVTYEFNPDTMDDKEEISLEEQLHNLILAMKRKYLIRFLLNPNDPKAETLFDFSIGGAHMVSKSLESAAIGGFLDTNIGEDNQFMNDLAEYAQEHDKKVVPTNELRVTTALRDSDRTMASFGKNFAGIVPDENSSDSPIMNEVEELERKVLQLPHGKTFISILDEKMKDIRLPEETQNV
;
A
#
# COMPACT_ATOMS: atom_id res chain seq x y z
N MET A 1 -1.29 33.93 15.10
CA MET A 1 -1.95 33.39 13.88
C MET A 1 -3.24 34.16 13.66
N SER A 2 -3.53 34.62 12.43
CA SER A 2 -4.82 35.24 12.12
C SER A 2 -5.90 34.15 11.95
N LYS A 3 -7.13 34.46 12.34
CA LYS A 3 -8.27 33.52 12.50
C LYS A 3 -8.81 32.88 11.21
N GLU A 4 -8.20 33.09 10.04
CA GLU A 4 -8.85 32.84 8.74
C GLU A 4 -8.38 31.59 7.97
N ALA A 5 -7.66 30.64 8.57
CA ALA A 5 -7.16 29.50 7.78
C ALA A 5 -6.98 28.19 8.54
N LEU A 6 -8.02 27.71 9.22
CA LEU A 6 -8.11 26.31 9.68
C LEU A 6 -9.38 25.66 9.11
N PHE A 7 -9.27 24.43 8.62
CA PHE A 7 -10.40 23.57 8.32
C PHE A 7 -10.24 22.25 9.10
N ILE A 8 -11.35 21.67 9.56
CA ILE A 8 -11.39 20.45 10.38
C ILE A 8 -12.31 19.48 9.67
N GLU A 9 -11.80 18.31 9.28
CA GLU A 9 -12.61 17.21 8.76
C GLU A 9 -13.05 16.31 9.92
N ARG A 10 -14.35 16.00 10.00
CA ARG A 10 -14.97 15.23 11.11
C ARG A 10 -15.30 13.80 10.65
N ARG A 11 -14.92 12.77 11.42
CA ARG A 11 -15.42 11.39 11.28
C ARG A 11 -16.00 10.90 12.63
N GLU A 12 -16.99 10.00 12.57
CA GLU A 12 -17.80 9.56 13.72
C GLU A 12 -17.07 8.60 14.70
N PRO A 13 -17.49 8.48 15.98
CA PRO A 13 -16.55 8.36 17.11
C PRO A 13 -16.50 7.00 17.85
N THR A 14 -15.37 6.71 18.51
CA THR A 14 -15.36 6.05 19.85
C THR A 14 -14.34 6.66 20.86
N LYS A 15 -14.90 7.29 21.91
CA LYS A 15 -14.33 7.76 23.22
C LYS A 15 -12.79 7.96 23.37
N ALA A 16 -12.34 9.22 23.39
CA ALA A 16 -11.06 9.66 23.95
C ALA A 16 -11.18 10.99 24.73
N TYR A 17 -10.48 11.18 25.86
CA TYR A 17 -10.44 12.51 26.53
C TYR A 17 -9.21 12.79 27.42
N ASN A 18 -8.41 11.80 27.82
CA ASN A 18 -7.55 12.01 28.99
C ASN A 18 -6.10 12.43 28.73
N ASN A 19 -5.63 12.53 27.48
CA ASN A 19 -4.19 12.70 27.19
C ASN A 19 -3.81 13.88 26.26
N ILE A 20 -4.70 14.84 25.97
CA ILE A 20 -4.33 16.01 25.15
C ILE A 20 -3.38 16.93 25.96
N PRO A 21 -2.19 17.29 25.47
CA PRO A 21 -1.32 18.28 26.12
C PRO A 21 -2.06 19.59 26.41
N ASP A 22 -1.86 20.17 27.60
CA ASP A 22 -2.65 21.32 28.09
C ASP A 22 -2.51 22.58 27.22
N ASP A 23 -1.37 22.74 26.56
CA ASP A 23 -1.07 23.80 25.59
C ASP A 23 -1.88 23.63 24.29
N LEU A 24 -1.85 22.44 23.69
CA LEU A 24 -2.65 22.12 22.50
C LEU A 24 -4.16 22.19 22.80
N LEU A 25 -4.59 21.70 23.96
CA LEU A 25 -5.99 21.79 24.40
C LEU A 25 -6.45 23.25 24.52
N ARG A 26 -5.58 24.14 24.99
CA ARG A 26 -5.87 25.57 25.09
C ARG A 26 -6.03 26.20 23.71
N GLU A 27 -5.13 25.90 22.77
CA GLU A 27 -5.20 26.40 21.39
C GLU A 27 -6.48 25.94 20.67
N LEU A 28 -6.85 24.66 20.81
CA LEU A 28 -8.07 24.11 20.21
C LEU A 28 -9.35 24.76 20.80
N ILE A 29 -9.36 25.05 22.10
CA ILE A 29 -10.45 25.79 22.75
C ILE A 29 -10.51 27.25 22.26
N GLU A 30 -9.36 27.92 22.09
CA GLU A 30 -9.28 29.29 21.53
C GLU A 30 -9.77 29.37 20.08
N LEU A 31 -9.67 28.26 19.34
CA LEU A 31 -10.23 28.08 18.00
C LEU A 31 -11.73 27.74 17.99
N GLY A 32 -12.37 27.69 19.16
CA GLY A 32 -13.81 27.46 19.31
C GLY A 32 -14.21 25.98 19.32
N ILE A 33 -13.25 25.05 19.36
CA ILE A 33 -13.52 23.62 19.45
C ILE A 33 -13.75 23.28 20.91
N THR A 34 -14.96 22.85 21.24
CA THR A 34 -15.32 22.55 22.62
C THR A 34 -14.66 21.25 23.10
N LYS A 35 -14.42 21.15 24.42
CA LYS A 35 -13.98 19.89 25.07
C LYS A 35 -14.89 18.70 24.77
N LEU A 36 -16.16 18.93 24.43
CA LEU A 36 -17.11 17.89 24.05
C LEU A 36 -16.95 17.44 22.59
N GLU A 37 -16.54 18.33 21.70
CA GLU A 37 -16.23 18.02 20.31
C GLU A 37 -14.89 17.28 20.19
N LEU A 38 -13.88 17.66 20.96
CA LEU A 38 -12.59 16.95 21.01
C LEU A 38 -12.73 15.48 21.44
N LYS A 39 -13.77 15.14 22.19
CA LYS A 39 -14.07 13.75 22.61
C LYS A 39 -14.53 12.83 21.48
N LYS A 40 -14.79 13.38 20.30
CA LYS A 40 -15.40 12.71 19.16
C LYS A 40 -14.46 12.62 17.95
N ILE A 41 -13.17 12.94 18.13
CA ILE A 41 -12.19 13.07 17.05
C ILE A 41 -11.15 11.96 17.20
N ASP A 42 -11.08 11.06 16.21
CA ASP A 42 -10.10 9.95 16.19
C ASP A 42 -8.80 10.36 15.47
N THR A 43 -8.87 11.32 14.54
CA THR A 43 -7.74 11.89 13.81
C THR A 43 -7.92 13.41 13.73
N LEU A 44 -6.87 14.15 14.08
CA LEU A 44 -6.87 15.61 14.03
C LEU A 44 -5.89 16.07 12.96
N GLN A 45 -6.42 16.55 11.84
CA GLN A 45 -5.62 17.19 10.80
C GLN A 45 -5.69 18.71 11.00
N LEU A 46 -4.55 19.33 11.29
CA LEU A 46 -4.45 20.79 11.45
C LEU A 46 -3.76 21.38 10.23
N GLY A 47 -4.51 22.14 9.44
CA GLY A 47 -3.99 22.91 8.31
C GLY A 47 -3.68 24.35 8.72
N ALA A 48 -2.55 24.88 8.25
CA ALA A 48 -2.25 26.31 8.28
C ALA A 48 -2.03 26.80 6.84
N ARG A 49 -2.61 27.97 6.49
CA ARG A 49 -2.18 28.68 5.27
C ARG A 49 -0.95 29.51 5.57
N ILE A 50 0.16 29.16 4.91
CA ILE A 50 1.39 29.94 4.93
C ILE A 50 1.66 30.39 3.49
N ASN A 51 1.70 31.70 3.26
CA ASN A 51 1.92 32.30 1.94
C ASN A 51 0.95 31.83 0.84
N GLY A 52 -0.30 31.56 1.19
CA GLY A 52 -1.33 31.11 0.22
C GLY A 52 -1.32 29.61 -0.09
N GLN A 53 -0.32 28.86 0.38
CA GLN A 53 -0.30 27.40 0.32
C GLN A 53 -0.89 26.81 1.62
N ILE A 54 -1.71 25.77 1.49
CA ILE A 54 -2.21 24.99 2.62
C ILE A 54 -1.11 24.00 2.99
N ARG A 55 -0.62 24.05 4.23
CA ARG A 55 0.22 23.01 4.81
C ARG A 55 -0.58 22.32 5.91
N SER A 56 -0.82 21.02 5.79
CA SER A 56 -1.51 20.22 6.81
C SER A 56 -0.54 19.31 7.52
N VAL A 57 -0.55 19.33 8.85
CA VAL A 57 0.11 18.31 9.68
C VAL A 57 -0.98 17.35 10.14
N GLU A 58 -0.84 16.08 9.78
CA GLU A 58 -1.73 15.01 10.23
C GLU A 58 -1.16 14.39 11.51
N TRP A 59 -1.94 14.46 12.58
CA TRP A 59 -1.60 13.82 13.85
C TRP A 59 -2.35 12.50 13.96
N ASN A 60 -1.60 11.41 14.06
CA ASN A 60 -2.15 10.09 14.33
C ASN A 60 -2.20 9.85 15.84
N ILE A 61 -3.33 9.33 16.31
CA ILE A 61 -3.58 9.02 17.71
C ILE A 61 -3.74 7.50 17.80
N ALA A 62 -2.77 6.79 18.40
CA ALA A 62 -2.91 5.36 18.67
C ALA A 62 -3.24 5.11 20.14
N ARG A 63 -4.08 4.11 20.39
CA ARG A 63 -4.38 3.61 21.73
C ARG A 63 -3.46 2.44 22.05
N GLU A 64 -2.71 2.56 23.13
CA GLU A 64 -1.83 1.51 23.65
C GLU A 64 -2.61 0.46 24.44
N LYS A 65 -2.00 -0.72 24.59
CA LYS A 65 -2.60 -1.87 25.31
C LYS A 65 -2.92 -1.57 26.78
N ASP A 66 -2.23 -0.61 27.40
CA ASP A 66 -2.46 -0.18 28.78
C ASP A 66 -3.57 0.89 28.92
N GLY A 67 -4.21 1.26 27.81
CA GLY A 67 -5.27 2.27 27.77
C GLY A 67 -4.77 3.71 27.69
N THR A 68 -3.45 3.93 27.60
CA THR A 68 -2.88 5.24 27.25
C THR A 68 -3.01 5.49 25.75
N TYR A 69 -2.91 6.76 25.36
CA TYR A 69 -2.88 7.17 23.96
C TYR A 69 -1.53 7.81 23.66
N THR A 70 -0.91 7.37 22.57
CA THR A 70 0.32 7.93 22.03
C THR A 70 -0.04 8.83 20.86
N PHE A 71 0.39 10.08 20.94
CA PHE A 71 0.36 11.01 19.82
C PHE A 71 1.68 10.87 19.08
N TYR A 72 1.61 10.61 17.78
CA TYR A 72 2.78 10.70 16.94
C TYR A 72 2.40 11.51 15.69
N THR A 73 3.08 12.65 15.57
CA THR A 73 3.70 13.02 14.29
C THR A 73 4.65 11.88 13.97
N GLY A 74 4.78 11.42 12.72
CA GLY A 74 5.68 10.30 12.38
C GLY A 74 7.16 10.61 12.70
N GLU A 75 7.55 10.60 13.97
CA GLU A 75 8.83 11.10 14.47
C GLU A 75 9.78 9.93 14.71
N GLY A 76 10.52 9.59 13.65
CA GLY A 76 11.73 8.78 13.73
C GLY A 76 12.92 9.58 13.21
N SER A 77 13.84 10.00 14.08
CA SER A 77 15.15 10.65 13.80
C SER A 77 15.20 11.88 12.87
N GLY A 78 14.07 12.28 12.30
CA GLY A 78 13.76 13.50 11.57
C GLY A 78 12.24 13.51 11.38
N THR A 79 11.59 14.67 11.51
CA THR A 79 10.17 14.77 11.15
C THR A 79 10.00 14.39 9.67
N PRO A 80 8.85 13.83 9.23
CA PRO A 80 8.60 13.59 7.82
C PRO A 80 8.79 14.87 7.02
N ASP A 81 8.41 16.02 7.59
CA ASP A 81 8.67 17.35 7.05
C ASP A 81 10.17 17.65 6.85
N SER A 82 11.04 17.23 7.77
CA SER A 82 12.49 17.41 7.62
C SER A 82 13.09 16.48 6.57
N ILE A 83 12.57 15.25 6.44
CA ILE A 83 12.96 14.30 5.38
C ILE A 83 12.48 14.80 4.01
N LEU A 84 11.24 15.27 3.92
CA LEU A 84 10.65 15.86 2.72
C LEU A 84 11.35 17.17 2.36
N ALA A 85 11.69 18.03 3.33
CA ALA A 85 12.46 19.24 3.09
C ALA A 85 13.88 18.93 2.60
N ALA A 86 14.55 17.94 3.19
CA ALA A 86 15.87 17.49 2.73
C ALA A 86 15.80 16.85 1.34
N ARG A 87 14.70 16.16 1.01
CA ARG A 87 14.44 15.67 -0.36
C ARG A 87 14.29 16.84 -1.32
N ALA A 88 13.40 17.79 -1.03
CA ALA A 88 13.14 18.96 -1.88
C ALA A 88 14.39 19.83 -2.11
N GLU A 89 15.19 20.09 -1.06
CA GLU A 89 16.43 20.88 -1.17
C GLU A 89 17.48 20.20 -2.06
N ASN A 90 17.50 18.85 -2.10
CA ASN A 90 18.39 18.08 -2.98
C ASN A 90 17.96 18.08 -4.47
N GLN A 91 16.75 18.51 -4.82
CA GLN A 91 16.22 18.37 -6.19
C GLN A 91 16.67 19.48 -7.15
N VAL A 92 16.97 20.69 -6.65
CA VAL A 92 17.06 21.90 -7.50
C VAL A 92 18.36 22.02 -8.31
N THR A 93 19.40 21.23 -8.02
CA THR A 93 20.73 21.39 -8.66
C THR A 93 21.38 20.11 -9.18
N ARG A 94 20.76 18.94 -8.95
CA ARG A 94 21.40 17.64 -9.19
C ARG A 94 20.69 16.86 -10.28
N THR A 95 21.46 16.15 -11.11
CA THR A 95 20.87 15.25 -12.10
C THR A 95 20.16 14.08 -11.41
N ALA A 96 19.21 13.44 -12.09
CA ALA A 96 18.57 12.23 -11.58
C ALA A 96 19.59 11.12 -11.29
N GLU A 97 20.62 11.01 -12.13
CA GLU A 97 21.72 10.06 -11.95
C GLU A 97 22.54 10.33 -10.70
N ASP A 98 22.87 11.59 -10.41
CA ASP A 98 23.61 11.94 -9.20
C ASP A 98 22.78 11.67 -7.93
N ARG A 99 21.46 11.93 -7.97
CA ARG A 99 20.56 11.60 -6.86
C ARG A 99 20.45 10.09 -6.65
N ALA A 100 20.31 9.33 -7.73
CA ALA A 100 20.25 7.88 -7.66
C ALA A 100 21.56 7.27 -7.12
N LYS A 101 22.73 7.80 -7.52
CA LYS A 101 24.04 7.39 -6.99
C LYS A 101 24.15 7.60 -5.48
N ASP A 102 23.68 8.73 -4.97
CA ASP A 102 23.65 8.97 -3.52
C ASP A 102 22.73 8.00 -2.80
N TYR A 103 21.53 7.78 -3.35
CA TYR A 103 20.60 6.79 -2.82
C TYR A 103 21.23 5.39 -2.74
N TRP A 104 21.91 4.92 -3.80
CA TRP A 104 22.60 3.63 -3.77
C TRP A 104 23.75 3.62 -2.77
N ALA A 105 24.56 4.68 -2.74
CA ALA A 105 25.71 4.79 -1.83
C ALA A 105 25.27 4.76 -0.36
N GLU A 106 24.12 5.34 -0.04
CA GLU A 106 23.52 5.32 1.28
C GLU A 106 22.90 3.95 1.58
N ARG A 107 21.96 3.48 0.75
CA ARG A 107 21.14 2.29 1.02
C ARG A 107 21.87 0.97 0.87
N LEU A 108 22.98 0.93 0.12
CA LEU A 108 23.83 -0.25 -0.04
C LEU A 108 25.13 -0.16 0.77
N LYS A 109 25.26 0.84 1.65
CA LYS A 109 26.45 1.00 2.47
C LYS A 109 26.64 -0.19 3.41
N ASN A 110 27.79 -0.86 3.31
CA ASN A 110 28.13 -2.07 4.08
C ASN A 110 27.17 -3.25 3.85
N GLU A 111 26.37 -3.20 2.79
CA GLU A 111 25.44 -4.26 2.44
C GLU A 111 26.13 -5.34 1.62
N LYS A 112 25.80 -6.62 1.90
CA LYS A 112 26.14 -7.70 0.97
C LYS A 112 25.22 -7.59 -0.24
N ARG A 113 25.81 -7.34 -1.41
CA ARG A 113 25.09 -7.25 -2.69
C ARG A 113 24.90 -8.62 -3.33
N ILE A 114 24.04 -8.68 -4.35
CA ILE A 114 23.84 -9.90 -5.14
C ILE A 114 25.05 -10.07 -6.07
N ASP A 115 25.84 -11.11 -5.83
CA ASP A 115 27.07 -11.37 -6.59
C ASP A 115 26.82 -11.79 -8.05
N LYS A 116 25.64 -12.35 -8.34
CA LYS A 116 25.26 -12.79 -9.69
C LYS A 116 25.00 -11.56 -10.58
N PRO A 117 25.65 -11.40 -11.74
CA PRO A 117 25.37 -10.28 -12.64
C PRO A 117 23.93 -10.33 -13.16
N GLN A 118 23.33 -9.17 -13.41
CA GLN A 118 22.03 -9.08 -14.04
C GLN A 118 22.14 -9.50 -15.52
N ASP A 119 21.14 -10.22 -16.02
CA ASP A 119 21.13 -10.59 -17.44
C ASP A 119 21.06 -9.33 -18.33
N PRO A 120 21.88 -9.20 -19.39
CA PRO A 120 21.81 -8.07 -20.32
C PRO A 120 20.48 -7.92 -21.05
N MET A 121 19.62 -8.94 -21.07
CA MET A 121 18.25 -8.88 -21.59
C MET A 121 17.22 -8.45 -20.54
N CYS A 122 17.59 -8.37 -19.26
CA CYS A 122 16.65 -8.01 -18.20
C CYS A 122 16.02 -6.64 -18.45
N GLU A 123 14.69 -6.61 -18.41
CA GLU A 123 13.82 -5.43 -18.57
C GLU A 123 13.05 -5.14 -17.28
N PHE A 124 12.69 -6.20 -16.54
CA PHE A 124 11.85 -6.13 -15.35
C PHE A 124 12.55 -6.74 -14.13
N VAL A 125 12.44 -6.10 -12.98
CA VAL A 125 12.83 -6.70 -11.69
C VAL A 125 11.66 -6.60 -10.73
N PHE A 126 11.20 -7.75 -10.24
CA PHE A 126 10.27 -7.79 -9.12
C PHE A 126 11.04 -7.65 -7.81
N VAL A 127 10.57 -6.77 -6.93
CA VAL A 127 11.08 -6.63 -5.56
C VAL A 127 9.96 -7.01 -4.60
N ILE A 128 10.21 -8.02 -3.78
CA ILE A 128 9.18 -8.67 -2.96
C ILE A 128 9.69 -8.74 -1.52
N PRO A 129 9.25 -7.84 -0.62
CA PRO A 129 9.55 -7.96 0.80
C PRO A 129 8.80 -9.18 1.37
N VAL A 130 9.49 -9.95 2.21
CA VAL A 130 8.91 -11.15 2.85
C VAL A 130 9.21 -11.13 4.33
N TYR A 131 8.16 -11.15 5.15
CA TYR A 131 8.23 -11.24 6.60
C TYR A 131 7.22 -12.28 7.08
N ASP A 132 7.71 -13.37 7.68
CA ASP A 132 6.86 -14.36 8.35
C ASP A 132 5.75 -14.93 7.44
N GLU A 133 6.08 -15.16 6.16
CA GLU A 133 5.13 -15.61 5.14
C GLU A 133 5.04 -17.14 5.07
N LYS A 134 3.85 -17.67 4.75
CA LYS A 134 3.66 -19.10 4.52
C LYS A 134 4.24 -19.53 3.17
N SER A 135 4.82 -20.74 3.15
CA SER A 135 5.52 -21.25 1.96
C SER A 135 4.62 -21.49 0.76
N ASP A 136 3.36 -21.86 0.99
CA ASP A 136 2.34 -22.07 -0.05
C ASP A 136 2.01 -20.77 -0.81
N ARG A 137 1.90 -19.63 -0.12
CA ARG A 137 1.70 -18.31 -0.76
C ARG A 137 2.88 -17.92 -1.63
N VAL A 138 4.11 -18.08 -1.12
CA VAL A 138 5.33 -17.84 -1.92
C VAL A 138 5.38 -18.78 -3.13
N LEU A 139 5.03 -20.06 -2.97
CA LEU A 139 4.98 -21.02 -4.07
C LEU A 139 3.93 -20.65 -5.12
N ARG A 140 2.74 -20.19 -4.71
CA ARG A 140 1.68 -19.72 -5.60
C ARG A 140 2.13 -18.50 -6.39
N GLN A 141 2.79 -17.54 -5.75
CA GLN A 141 3.38 -16.40 -6.44
C GLN A 141 4.44 -16.84 -7.46
N LEU A 142 5.37 -17.73 -7.08
CA LEU A 142 6.35 -18.31 -8.00
C LEU A 142 5.69 -19.01 -9.20
N ASP A 143 4.59 -19.73 -8.96
CA ASP A 143 3.84 -20.39 -10.01
C ASP A 143 3.22 -19.39 -11.00
N SER A 144 2.72 -18.24 -10.52
CA SER A 144 2.23 -17.18 -11.40
C SER A 144 3.32 -16.60 -12.33
N PHE A 145 4.58 -16.57 -11.87
CA PHE A 145 5.72 -16.19 -12.72
C PHE A 145 6.07 -17.27 -13.75
N ARG A 146 5.92 -18.56 -13.43
CA ARG A 146 6.18 -19.65 -14.38
C ARG A 146 5.21 -19.64 -15.56
N HIS A 147 3.98 -19.21 -15.30
CA HIS A 147 2.91 -19.20 -16.30
C HIS A 147 2.92 -17.95 -17.20
N GLN A 148 3.82 -16.99 -16.96
CA GLN A 148 3.94 -15.81 -17.82
C GLN A 148 4.31 -16.18 -19.26
N LYS A 149 3.50 -15.70 -20.20
CA LYS A 149 3.57 -15.93 -21.65
C LYS A 149 4.04 -14.65 -22.36
N GLY A 150 4.63 -14.83 -23.53
CA GLY A 150 5.10 -13.70 -24.36
C GLY A 150 6.37 -13.01 -23.84
N ILE A 151 7.04 -13.57 -22.84
CA ILE A 151 8.28 -13.03 -22.28
C ILE A 151 9.32 -14.14 -22.06
N LEU A 152 10.60 -13.82 -22.24
CA LEU A 152 11.70 -14.72 -21.92
C LEU A 152 12.09 -14.59 -20.45
N LYS A 153 12.47 -15.71 -19.82
CA LYS A 153 12.94 -15.71 -18.42
C LYS A 153 14.18 -14.83 -18.19
N ALA A 154 14.98 -14.57 -19.23
CA ALA A 154 16.12 -13.65 -19.18
C ALA A 154 15.70 -12.16 -19.12
N GLN A 155 14.46 -11.84 -19.49
CA GLN A 155 13.93 -10.48 -19.46
C GLN A 155 13.43 -10.06 -18.08
N PHE A 156 13.37 -10.95 -17.10
CA PHE A 156 13.00 -10.59 -15.73
C PHE A 156 13.82 -11.29 -14.65
N GLU A 157 13.98 -10.62 -13.51
CA GLU A 157 14.50 -11.23 -12.27
C GLU A 157 13.50 -11.00 -11.14
N ILE A 158 13.54 -11.87 -10.12
CA ILE A 158 12.71 -11.76 -8.93
C ILE A 158 13.64 -11.67 -7.73
N ILE A 159 13.61 -10.55 -7.01
CA ILE A 159 14.40 -10.31 -5.80
C ILE A 159 13.47 -10.39 -4.60
N TYR A 160 13.61 -11.47 -3.83
CA TYR A 160 12.99 -11.60 -2.53
C TYR A 160 13.89 -10.98 -1.45
N VAL A 161 13.35 -10.04 -0.69
CA VAL A 161 14.00 -9.46 0.50
C VAL A 161 13.35 -10.12 1.72
N VAL A 162 13.96 -11.20 2.21
CA VAL A 162 13.43 -11.91 3.39
C VAL A 162 13.96 -11.21 4.63
N ASN A 163 13.09 -10.50 5.34
CA ASN A 163 13.47 -9.53 6.36
C ASN A 163 12.88 -9.85 7.74
N ASN A 164 13.52 -9.34 8.78
CA ASN A 164 12.98 -9.20 10.12
C ASN A 164 13.74 -8.10 10.88
N ASP A 165 13.29 -7.79 12.10
CA ASP A 165 14.03 -6.94 13.03
C ASP A 165 15.05 -7.77 13.82
N VAL A 166 16.07 -7.09 14.36
CA VAL A 166 16.99 -7.62 15.36
C VAL A 166 16.25 -8.20 16.57
N VAL A 167 15.13 -7.60 16.99
CA VAL A 167 14.33 -8.07 18.14
C VAL A 167 13.25 -9.09 17.78
N SER A 168 13.12 -9.49 16.51
CA SER A 168 12.12 -10.49 16.10
C SER A 168 12.35 -11.84 16.76
N ASP A 169 11.24 -12.52 17.04
CA ASP A 169 11.23 -13.81 17.71
C ASP A 169 11.86 -14.95 16.87
N ASP A 170 12.20 -16.04 17.56
CA ASP A 170 12.81 -17.22 16.94
C ASP A 170 11.88 -17.96 15.98
N THR A 171 10.55 -17.81 16.13
CA THR A 171 9.57 -18.45 15.24
C THR A 171 9.54 -17.79 13.87
N VAL A 172 9.47 -16.46 13.81
CA VAL A 172 9.60 -15.64 12.59
C VAL A 172 10.94 -15.93 11.90
N ARG A 173 12.03 -15.99 12.67
CA ARG A 173 13.36 -16.31 12.12
C ARG A 173 13.37 -17.69 11.48
N LYS A 174 12.86 -18.72 12.17
CA LYS A 174 12.78 -20.08 11.62
C LYS A 174 11.93 -20.12 10.35
N GLN A 175 10.78 -19.45 10.34
CA GLN A 175 9.90 -19.39 9.18
C GLN A 175 10.60 -18.71 7.99
N ASN A 176 11.24 -17.56 8.22
CA ASN A 176 12.01 -16.86 7.20
C ASN A 176 13.17 -17.71 6.65
N GLN A 177 13.85 -18.51 7.49
CA GLN A 177 14.89 -19.42 7.01
C GLN A 177 14.32 -20.54 6.14
N ILE A 178 13.12 -21.06 6.44
CA ILE A 178 12.44 -22.03 5.56
C ILE A 178 12.19 -21.41 4.19
N ILE A 179 11.68 -20.17 4.15
CA ILE A 179 11.46 -19.44 2.89
C ILE A 179 12.76 -19.21 2.13
N ILE A 180 13.86 -18.81 2.80
CA ILE A 180 15.16 -18.64 2.15
C ILE A 180 15.65 -19.93 1.51
N GLN A 181 15.52 -21.07 2.19
CA GLN A 181 15.92 -22.36 1.64
C GLN A 181 15.03 -22.78 0.46
N LEU A 182 13.73 -22.56 0.57
CA LEU A 182 12.77 -22.79 -0.51
C LEU A 182 13.18 -22.01 -1.77
N LEU A 183 13.41 -20.69 -1.63
CA LEU A 183 13.75 -19.80 -2.74
C LEU A 183 15.11 -20.15 -3.37
N LYS A 184 16.11 -20.53 -2.58
CA LYS A 184 17.43 -20.97 -3.08
C LYS A 184 17.37 -22.25 -3.92
N ASN A 185 16.34 -23.07 -3.75
CA ASN A 185 16.16 -24.30 -4.50
C ASN A 185 15.40 -24.09 -5.83
N ILE A 186 14.90 -22.88 -6.10
CA ILE A 186 14.25 -22.54 -7.36
C ILE A 186 15.32 -22.31 -8.43
N SER A 187 15.35 -23.16 -9.46
CA SER A 187 16.35 -23.12 -10.54
C SER A 187 15.73 -22.81 -11.91
N ASP A 188 14.41 -22.93 -12.03
CA ASP A 188 13.70 -22.73 -13.28
C ASP A 188 13.26 -21.27 -13.49
N LEU A 189 13.46 -20.40 -12.51
CA LEU A 189 13.23 -18.95 -12.56
C LEU A 189 14.49 -18.20 -12.13
N ASN A 190 14.62 -16.94 -12.55
CA ASN A 190 15.72 -16.07 -12.10
C ASN A 190 15.40 -15.45 -10.73
N VAL A 191 15.36 -16.31 -9.71
CA VAL A 191 15.08 -15.95 -8.32
C VAL A 191 16.38 -15.62 -7.60
N LEU A 192 16.36 -14.48 -6.90
CA LEU A 192 17.45 -13.96 -6.11
C LEU A 192 16.93 -13.69 -4.69
N VAL A 193 17.78 -13.91 -3.70
CA VAL A 193 17.41 -13.76 -2.29
C VAL A 193 18.38 -12.83 -1.59
N ILE A 194 17.85 -11.76 -1.00
CA ILE A 194 18.55 -10.92 -0.05
C ILE A 194 18.12 -11.37 1.35
N ASP A 195 19.04 -11.99 2.08
CA ASP A 195 18.79 -12.44 3.44
C ASP A 195 19.02 -11.30 4.44
N LYS A 196 17.91 -10.75 4.92
CA LYS A 196 17.80 -9.78 6.01
C LYS A 196 17.11 -10.36 7.23
N SER A 197 17.16 -11.68 7.37
CA SER A 197 16.50 -12.41 8.46
C SER A 197 17.46 -13.17 9.37
N SER A 198 18.61 -13.59 8.82
CA SER A 198 19.67 -14.25 9.57
C SER A 198 20.34 -13.32 10.56
N LYS A 199 20.81 -13.91 11.67
CA LYS A 199 21.51 -13.18 12.73
C LYS A 199 22.76 -12.46 12.21
N GLY A 200 22.83 -11.16 12.47
CA GLY A 200 23.88 -10.24 12.01
C GLY A 200 23.59 -9.59 10.65
N ASN A 201 22.54 -10.01 9.93
CA ASN A 201 22.16 -9.45 8.64
C ASN A 201 20.88 -8.62 8.70
N GLU A 202 20.17 -8.62 9.84
CA GLU A 202 18.85 -8.00 9.98
C GLU A 202 18.86 -6.51 9.66
N ILE A 203 17.68 -5.99 9.33
CA ILE A 203 17.48 -4.55 9.24
C ILE A 203 17.15 -4.07 10.65
N GLN A 204 17.91 -3.10 11.17
CA GLN A 204 17.57 -2.47 12.44
C GLN A 204 16.29 -1.63 12.27
N ASP A 205 15.36 -1.73 13.23
CA ASP A 205 14.06 -1.06 13.21
C ASP A 205 13.30 -1.39 11.91
N CYS A 206 13.31 -2.68 11.56
CA CYS A 206 12.84 -3.16 10.27
C CYS A 206 11.34 -2.89 10.10
N ASN A 207 11.02 -2.29 8.95
CA ASN A 207 9.65 -2.14 8.46
C ASN A 207 9.58 -2.46 6.96
N VAL A 208 8.37 -2.52 6.43
CA VAL A 208 8.14 -2.80 5.00
C VAL A 208 8.82 -1.77 4.10
N GLY A 209 8.80 -0.48 4.46
CA GLY A 209 9.49 0.59 3.72
C GLY A 209 11.00 0.37 3.61
N ARG A 210 11.66 0.01 4.72
CA ARG A 210 13.10 -0.33 4.74
C ARG A 210 13.41 -1.58 3.92
N ALA A 211 12.57 -2.61 3.99
CA ALA A 211 12.75 -3.84 3.21
C ALA A 211 12.60 -3.56 1.70
N ARG A 212 11.56 -2.82 1.30
CA ARG A 212 11.36 -2.36 -0.08
C ARG A 212 12.53 -1.48 -0.55
N ASN A 213 13.04 -0.59 0.29
CA ASN A 213 14.23 0.22 -0.02
C ASN A 213 15.49 -0.61 -0.26
N ARG A 214 15.74 -1.64 0.58
CA ARG A 214 16.89 -2.53 0.36
C ARG A 214 16.80 -3.23 -0.99
N GLY A 215 15.62 -3.71 -1.37
CA GLY A 215 15.38 -4.35 -2.66
C GLY A 215 15.42 -3.38 -3.84
N LEU A 216 14.80 -2.20 -3.71
CA LEU A 216 14.81 -1.15 -4.72
C LEU A 216 16.23 -0.66 -5.02
N ALA A 217 17.04 -0.42 -3.98
CA ALA A 217 18.43 -0.02 -4.14
C ALA A 217 19.25 -1.08 -4.89
N GLU A 218 19.04 -2.37 -4.60
CA GLU A 218 19.69 -3.45 -5.34
C GLU A 218 19.24 -3.49 -6.81
N ALA A 219 17.93 -3.53 -7.05
CA ALA A 219 17.34 -3.63 -8.38
C ALA A 219 17.79 -2.47 -9.27
N SER A 220 17.71 -1.25 -8.73
CA SER A 220 18.00 -0.04 -9.49
C SER A 220 19.49 0.15 -9.76
N SER A 221 20.36 -0.15 -8.79
CA SER A 221 21.80 -0.14 -9.00
C SER A 221 22.22 -1.16 -10.05
N ARG A 222 21.61 -2.36 -10.08
CA ARG A 222 21.90 -3.40 -11.08
C ARG A 222 21.51 -2.97 -12.49
N PHE A 223 20.34 -2.36 -12.66
CA PHE A 223 19.95 -1.80 -13.96
C PHE A 223 20.93 -0.74 -14.43
N TYR A 224 21.34 0.17 -13.54
CA TYR A 224 22.32 1.20 -13.86
C TYR A 224 23.68 0.61 -14.27
N GLU A 225 24.18 -0.39 -13.55
CA GLU A 225 25.41 -1.13 -13.89
C GLU A 225 25.32 -1.85 -15.24
N ASN A 226 24.11 -2.28 -15.62
CA ASN A 226 23.80 -2.87 -16.93
C ASN A 226 23.57 -1.80 -18.02
N GLY A 227 23.76 -0.52 -17.72
CA GLY A 227 23.53 0.59 -18.66
C GLY A 227 22.07 0.79 -19.04
N LYS A 228 21.13 0.39 -18.17
CA LYS A 228 19.68 0.41 -18.43
C LYS A 228 18.93 1.25 -17.40
N ASN A 229 17.78 1.76 -17.84
CA ASN A 229 16.72 2.23 -16.96
C ASN A 229 15.50 1.31 -17.09
N GLY A 230 15.62 0.11 -16.51
CA GLY A 230 14.57 -0.91 -16.53
C GLY A 230 13.37 -0.54 -15.65
N VAL A 231 12.45 -1.49 -15.49
CA VAL A 231 11.23 -1.32 -14.70
C VAL A 231 11.33 -2.16 -13.43
N VAL A 232 11.07 -1.53 -12.29
CA VAL A 232 10.99 -2.18 -10.99
C VAL A 232 9.52 -2.34 -10.62
N ILE A 233 9.12 -3.56 -10.29
CA ILE A 233 7.75 -3.91 -9.88
C ILE A 233 7.79 -4.34 -8.42
N GLN A 234 7.16 -3.57 -7.55
CA GLN A 234 7.02 -3.87 -6.14
C GLN A 234 5.67 -4.54 -5.92
N ILE A 235 5.70 -5.74 -5.35
CA ILE A 235 4.51 -6.50 -4.96
C ILE A 235 4.75 -7.15 -3.60
N ASP A 236 3.67 -7.43 -2.88
CA ASP A 236 3.76 -8.13 -1.59
C ASP A 236 3.95 -9.65 -1.79
N ALA A 237 4.37 -10.36 -0.73
CA ALA A 237 4.71 -11.79 -0.79
C ALA A 237 3.52 -12.73 -1.05
N ASP A 238 2.30 -12.24 -0.85
CA ASP A 238 1.01 -12.89 -1.09
C ASP A 238 0.31 -12.38 -2.37
N THR A 239 0.98 -11.55 -3.16
CA THR A 239 0.45 -11.07 -4.43
C THR A 239 0.85 -12.01 -5.56
N ASN A 240 -0.07 -12.39 -6.44
CA ASN A 240 0.19 -13.16 -7.65
C ASN A 240 -0.23 -12.43 -8.92
N LEU A 241 0.43 -12.75 -10.03
CA LEU A 241 0.04 -12.27 -11.35
C LEU A 241 -1.12 -13.14 -11.86
N SER A 242 -2.35 -12.65 -11.78
CA SER A 242 -3.54 -13.41 -12.22
C SER A 242 -3.69 -13.47 -13.74
N ASP A 243 -2.97 -12.63 -14.48
CA ASP A 243 -2.90 -12.66 -15.94
C ASP A 243 -1.57 -13.25 -16.41
N ASP A 244 -1.63 -14.37 -17.13
CA ASP A 244 -0.47 -15.01 -17.78
C ASP A 244 0.22 -14.09 -18.80
N HIS A 245 -0.40 -13.00 -19.25
CA HIS A 245 0.19 -12.04 -20.20
C HIS A 245 0.64 -10.74 -19.54
N TYR A 246 0.59 -10.63 -18.20
CA TYR A 246 0.91 -9.41 -17.45
C TYR A 246 2.23 -8.78 -17.91
N LEU A 247 3.31 -9.56 -17.99
CA LEU A 247 4.63 -9.04 -18.37
C LEU A 247 4.70 -8.62 -19.84
N SER A 248 4.07 -9.37 -20.75
CA SER A 248 4.03 -8.99 -22.18
C SER A 248 3.23 -7.71 -22.41
N LYS A 249 2.12 -7.51 -21.68
CA LYS A 249 1.34 -6.26 -21.71
C LYS A 249 2.15 -5.10 -21.15
N LEU A 250 2.87 -5.30 -20.05
CA LEU A 250 3.76 -4.28 -19.50
C LEU A 250 4.87 -3.92 -20.49
N THR A 251 5.44 -4.88 -21.23
CA THR A 251 6.39 -4.59 -22.32
C THR A 251 5.79 -3.68 -23.39
N GLU A 252 4.58 -3.97 -23.88
CA GLU A 252 3.93 -3.11 -24.88
C GLU A 252 3.59 -1.73 -24.31
N LEU A 253 3.09 -1.66 -23.08
CA LEU A 253 2.81 -0.40 -22.40
C LEU A 253 4.06 0.48 -22.27
N CYS A 254 5.21 -0.11 -21.94
CA CYS A 254 6.50 0.60 -21.88
C CYS A 254 6.95 1.13 -23.25
N LYS A 255 6.69 0.38 -24.34
CA LYS A 255 7.03 0.81 -25.70
C LYS A 255 6.15 1.95 -26.17
N ASP A 256 4.86 1.90 -25.84
CA ASP A 256 3.88 2.92 -26.20
C ASP A 256 4.03 4.20 -25.36
N ASN A 257 4.67 4.09 -24.18
CA ASN A 257 4.89 5.21 -23.25
C ASN A 257 6.36 5.30 -22.81
N PRO A 258 7.31 5.63 -23.72
CA PRO A 258 8.75 5.65 -23.38
C PRO A 258 9.13 6.68 -22.31
N GLU A 259 8.32 7.73 -22.13
CA GLU A 259 8.44 8.77 -21.11
C GLU A 259 7.78 8.42 -19.76
N MET A 260 7.22 7.23 -19.60
CA MET A 260 6.60 6.84 -18.34
C MET A 260 7.64 6.76 -17.22
N VAL A 261 7.27 7.16 -16.01
CA VAL A 261 8.03 6.89 -14.78
C VAL A 261 7.32 5.93 -13.85
N GLU A 262 6.01 5.82 -13.99
CA GLU A 262 5.15 5.04 -13.13
C GLU A 262 3.98 4.48 -13.95
N VAL A 263 3.56 3.27 -13.60
CA VAL A 263 2.33 2.67 -14.08
C VAL A 263 1.45 2.35 -12.88
N ILE A 264 0.23 2.85 -12.91
CA ILE A 264 -0.79 2.57 -11.90
C ILE A 264 -1.69 1.47 -12.45
N GLY A 265 -1.51 0.25 -11.94
CA GLY A 265 -2.34 -0.91 -12.27
C GLY A 265 -3.44 -1.18 -11.26
N GLU A 266 -4.24 -2.22 -11.51
CA GLU A 266 -5.33 -2.63 -10.64
C GLU A 266 -4.91 -3.72 -9.64
N VAL A 267 -5.41 -3.60 -8.41
CA VAL A 267 -5.31 -4.64 -7.39
C VAL A 267 -6.67 -5.26 -7.18
N THR A 268 -6.73 -6.58 -7.31
CA THR A 268 -7.87 -7.39 -6.87
C THR A 268 -7.51 -8.08 -5.56
N TYR A 269 -8.53 -8.37 -4.76
CA TYR A 269 -8.37 -9.03 -3.48
C TYR A 269 -9.03 -10.39 -3.52
N GLU A 270 -8.33 -11.36 -2.96
CA GLU A 270 -8.84 -12.71 -2.77
C GLU A 270 -8.86 -13.02 -1.28
N PHE A 271 -10.00 -13.48 -0.79
CA PHE A 271 -10.09 -13.98 0.57
C PHE A 271 -9.21 -15.21 0.74
N ASN A 272 -8.15 -15.09 1.53
CA ASN A 272 -7.19 -16.15 1.81
C ASN A 272 -6.73 -16.02 3.27
N PRO A 273 -7.60 -16.36 4.24
CA PRO A 273 -7.36 -16.11 5.65
C PRO A 273 -6.20 -16.93 6.17
N ASP A 274 -5.59 -16.47 7.26
CA ASP A 274 -4.43 -17.14 7.86
C ASP A 274 -4.79 -18.28 8.84
N THR A 275 -5.98 -18.88 8.70
CA THR A 275 -6.49 -19.95 9.57
C THR A 275 -6.67 -21.29 8.85
N MET A 276 -6.69 -22.37 9.62
CA MET A 276 -7.09 -23.72 9.18
C MET A 276 -8.33 -24.20 9.97
N ASP A 277 -8.93 -23.34 10.80
CA ASP A 277 -10.16 -23.63 11.54
C ASP A 277 -11.37 -23.18 10.72
N ASP A 278 -12.14 -24.15 10.21
CA ASP A 278 -13.34 -23.91 9.40
C ASP A 278 -14.32 -22.90 10.06
N LYS A 279 -14.41 -22.86 11.40
CA LYS A 279 -15.32 -21.93 12.09
C LYS A 279 -14.79 -20.50 12.07
N GLU A 280 -13.47 -20.35 12.20
CA GLU A 280 -12.83 -19.05 12.10
C GLU A 280 -12.91 -18.54 10.66
N GLU A 281 -12.72 -19.42 9.67
CA GLU A 281 -12.88 -19.10 8.25
C GLU A 281 -14.29 -18.59 7.94
N ILE A 282 -15.35 -19.31 8.33
CA ILE A 282 -16.75 -18.88 8.16
C ILE A 282 -16.99 -17.50 8.81
N SER A 283 -16.49 -17.29 10.03
CA SER A 283 -16.60 -16.00 10.73
C SER A 283 -15.92 -14.86 9.96
N LEU A 284 -14.74 -15.14 9.38
CA LEU A 284 -14.00 -14.17 8.57
C LEU A 284 -14.69 -13.90 7.23
N GLU A 285 -15.35 -14.89 6.62
CA GLU A 285 -16.19 -14.70 5.43
C GLU A 285 -17.40 -13.80 5.73
N GLU A 286 -18.09 -14.02 6.84
CA GLU A 286 -19.22 -13.17 7.28
C GLU A 286 -18.77 -11.73 7.54
N GLN A 287 -17.61 -11.57 8.20
CA GLN A 287 -17.01 -10.26 8.41
C GLN A 287 -16.69 -9.57 7.08
N LEU A 288 -16.05 -10.27 6.15
CA LEU A 288 -15.76 -9.76 4.81
C LEU A 288 -17.04 -9.34 4.07
N HIS A 289 -18.08 -10.15 4.12
CA HIS A 289 -19.37 -9.81 3.53
C HIS A 289 -19.93 -8.50 4.10
N ASN A 290 -19.93 -8.34 5.42
CA ASN A 290 -20.39 -7.12 6.08
C ASN A 290 -19.53 -5.89 5.73
N LEU A 291 -18.23 -6.07 5.57
CA LEU A 291 -17.34 -5.02 5.10
C LEU A 291 -17.67 -4.60 3.65
N ILE A 292 -17.89 -5.55 2.75
CA ILE A 292 -18.31 -5.26 1.37
C ILE A 292 -19.61 -4.45 1.38
N LEU A 293 -20.58 -4.84 2.20
CA LEU A 293 -21.82 -4.09 2.39
C LEU A 293 -21.57 -2.67 2.95
N ALA A 294 -20.67 -2.51 3.92
CA ALA A 294 -20.32 -1.21 4.49
C ALA A 294 -19.63 -0.29 3.47
N MET A 295 -18.73 -0.84 2.65
CA MET A 295 -18.11 -0.12 1.54
C MET A 295 -19.16 0.30 0.52
N LYS A 296 -20.02 -0.63 0.11
CA LYS A 296 -21.12 -0.38 -0.82
C LYS A 296 -22.06 0.72 -0.32
N ARG A 297 -22.48 0.65 0.94
CA ARG A 297 -23.26 1.68 1.64
C ARG A 297 -22.59 3.05 1.56
N LYS A 298 -21.29 3.15 1.88
CA LYS A 298 -20.51 4.40 1.84
C LYS A 298 -20.52 5.01 0.43
N TYR A 299 -20.31 4.21 -0.60
CA TYR A 299 -20.31 4.68 -1.99
C TYR A 299 -21.69 5.12 -2.46
N LEU A 300 -22.75 4.38 -2.12
CA LEU A 300 -24.13 4.78 -2.41
C LEU A 300 -24.48 6.12 -1.75
N ILE A 301 -24.13 6.31 -0.47
CA ILE A 301 -24.35 7.59 0.23
C ILE A 301 -23.60 8.72 -0.48
N ARG A 302 -22.32 8.51 -0.85
CA ARG A 302 -21.52 9.52 -1.55
C ARG A 302 -22.14 9.90 -2.90
N PHE A 303 -22.64 8.92 -3.65
CA PHE A 303 -23.37 9.18 -4.89
C PHE A 303 -24.64 9.99 -4.64
N LEU A 304 -25.45 9.63 -3.65
CA LEU A 304 -26.69 10.34 -3.30
C LEU A 304 -26.43 11.81 -2.90
N LEU A 305 -25.28 12.09 -2.27
CA LEU A 305 -24.88 13.44 -1.91
C LEU A 305 -24.45 14.29 -3.11
N ASN A 306 -23.97 13.67 -4.20
CA ASN A 306 -23.56 14.37 -5.40
C ASN A 306 -23.79 13.53 -6.68
N PRO A 307 -25.06 13.35 -7.11
CA PRO A 307 -25.41 12.41 -8.19
C PRO A 307 -24.98 12.87 -9.58
N ASN A 308 -24.58 14.15 -9.71
CA ASN A 308 -24.07 14.72 -10.94
C ASN A 308 -22.54 14.83 -10.93
N ASP A 309 -21.85 14.30 -9.92
CA ASP A 309 -20.40 14.27 -9.93
C ASP A 309 -19.93 13.37 -11.09
N PRO A 310 -19.28 13.91 -12.14
CA PRO A 310 -18.73 13.06 -13.19
C PRO A 310 -17.64 12.13 -12.66
N LYS A 311 -17.08 12.44 -11.49
CA LYS A 311 -16.14 11.55 -10.79
C LYS A 311 -16.83 10.45 -10.01
N ALA A 312 -18.17 10.43 -9.94
CA ALA A 312 -18.97 9.36 -9.31
C ALA A 312 -18.51 7.96 -9.75
N GLU A 313 -18.21 7.81 -11.04
CA GLU A 313 -17.76 6.56 -11.67
C GLU A 313 -16.29 6.24 -11.34
N THR A 314 -15.48 7.25 -11.04
CA THR A 314 -14.09 7.11 -10.59
C THR A 314 -13.95 7.16 -9.07
N LEU A 315 -15.05 7.18 -8.31
CA LEU A 315 -15.03 7.26 -6.83
C LEU A 315 -14.44 6.01 -6.18
N PHE A 316 -14.34 4.93 -6.94
CA PHE A 316 -13.65 3.70 -6.56
C PHE A 316 -12.14 3.91 -6.61
N ASP A 317 -11.66 4.91 -5.86
CA ASP A 317 -10.29 4.95 -5.36
C ASP A 317 -10.17 3.78 -4.37
N PHE A 318 -10.14 2.54 -4.89
CA PHE A 318 -9.34 1.52 -4.26
C PHE A 318 -7.95 2.11 -4.32
N SER A 319 -7.53 2.69 -3.19
CA SER A 319 -6.19 3.21 -3.02
C SER A 319 -5.24 2.21 -3.64
N ILE A 320 -4.40 2.69 -4.55
CA ILE A 320 -3.35 1.89 -5.16
C ILE A 320 -2.61 1.24 -4.00
N GLY A 321 -2.82 -0.04 -3.80
CA GLY A 321 -2.25 -0.73 -2.65
C GLY A 321 -0.76 -0.89 -2.90
N GLY A 322 0.06 -0.78 -1.86
CA GLY A 322 1.48 -1.16 -1.93
C GLY A 322 1.73 -2.59 -2.45
N ALA A 323 0.68 -3.38 -2.65
CA ALA A 323 0.67 -4.66 -3.35
C ALA A 323 0.97 -4.57 -4.86
N HIS A 324 0.90 -3.39 -5.51
CA HIS A 324 1.18 -3.23 -6.94
C HIS A 324 1.72 -1.84 -7.30
N MET A 325 3.04 -1.68 -7.31
CA MET A 325 3.68 -0.44 -7.76
C MET A 325 4.68 -0.74 -8.87
N VAL A 326 4.52 -0.10 -10.03
CA VAL A 326 5.39 -0.29 -11.19
C VAL A 326 6.06 1.04 -11.52
N SER A 327 7.39 1.06 -11.54
CA SER A 327 8.14 2.31 -11.71
C SER A 327 9.42 2.13 -12.50
N LYS A 328 9.93 3.21 -13.09
CA LYS A 328 11.25 3.21 -13.72
C LYS A 328 12.35 3.25 -12.67
N SER A 329 13.33 2.37 -12.86
CA SER A 329 14.42 2.12 -11.93
C SER A 329 15.17 3.38 -11.49
N LEU A 330 15.61 4.21 -12.44
CA LEU A 330 16.42 5.39 -12.17
C LEU A 330 15.63 6.45 -11.40
N GLU A 331 14.39 6.69 -11.81
CA GLU A 331 13.52 7.70 -11.23
C GLU A 331 13.13 7.34 -9.79
N SER A 332 12.80 6.08 -9.53
CA SER A 332 12.54 5.56 -8.20
C SER A 332 13.73 5.73 -7.25
N ALA A 333 14.96 5.57 -7.75
CA ALA A 333 16.18 5.85 -6.99
C ALA A 333 16.41 7.37 -6.84
N ALA A 334 16.12 8.17 -7.87
CA ALA A 334 16.33 9.61 -7.88
C ALA A 334 15.40 10.38 -6.93
N ILE A 335 14.21 9.86 -6.64
CA ILE A 335 13.32 10.38 -5.59
C ILE A 335 13.71 9.93 -4.18
N GLY A 336 14.74 9.06 -4.05
CA GLY A 336 15.24 8.55 -2.78
C GLY A 336 14.49 7.33 -2.24
N GLY A 337 13.71 6.65 -3.08
CA GLY A 337 12.94 5.45 -2.71
C GLY A 337 11.85 5.70 -1.67
N PHE A 338 11.49 4.66 -0.93
CA PHE A 338 10.43 4.68 0.07
C PHE A 338 10.82 5.50 1.31
N LEU A 339 9.82 5.98 2.05
CA LEU A 339 10.04 6.40 3.42
C LEU A 339 10.26 5.17 4.31
N ASP A 340 11.12 5.29 5.31
CA ASP A 340 11.40 4.21 6.28
C ASP A 340 10.31 4.16 7.37
N THR A 341 9.04 4.08 6.96
CA THR A 341 7.86 4.03 7.84
C THR A 341 7.08 2.71 7.66
N ASN A 342 6.18 2.42 8.61
CA ASN A 342 5.28 1.26 8.59
C ASN A 342 3.96 1.53 7.85
N ILE A 343 3.61 2.80 7.61
CA ILE A 343 2.30 3.20 7.08
C ILE A 343 2.50 4.35 6.10
N GLY A 344 1.87 4.24 4.93
CA GLY A 344 1.77 5.29 3.93
C GLY A 344 3.04 5.49 3.10
N GLU A 345 4.04 4.61 3.24
CA GLU A 345 5.26 4.64 2.45
C GLU A 345 5.02 4.42 0.96
N ASP A 346 4.03 3.59 0.63
CA ASP A 346 3.56 3.34 -0.73
C ASP A 346 2.94 4.59 -1.35
N ASN A 347 1.97 5.19 -0.66
CA ASN A 347 1.31 6.42 -1.08
C ASN A 347 2.32 7.55 -1.28
N GLN A 348 3.26 7.74 -0.35
CA GLN A 348 4.28 8.77 -0.49
C GLN A 348 5.20 8.47 -1.68
N PHE A 349 5.63 7.22 -1.87
CA PHE A 349 6.49 6.85 -2.99
C PHE A 349 5.85 7.15 -4.35
N MET A 350 4.56 6.83 -4.51
CA MET A 350 3.80 7.15 -5.72
C MET A 350 3.61 8.66 -5.91
N ASN A 351 3.30 9.39 -4.83
CA ASN A 351 3.19 10.85 -4.88
C ASN A 351 4.52 11.51 -5.31
N ASP A 352 5.65 11.04 -4.76
CA ASP A 352 6.99 11.53 -5.11
C ASP A 352 7.32 11.23 -6.60
N LEU A 353 6.91 10.07 -7.12
CA LEU A 353 7.06 9.75 -8.55
C LEU A 353 6.18 10.63 -9.45
N ALA A 354 4.94 10.89 -9.04
CA ALA A 354 4.02 11.76 -9.76
C ALA A 354 4.51 13.21 -9.80
N GLU A 355 5.02 13.72 -8.67
CA GLU A 355 5.67 15.03 -8.60
C GLU A 355 6.90 15.09 -9.51
N TYR A 356 7.78 14.09 -9.43
CA TYR A 356 8.94 13.97 -10.33
C TYR A 356 8.52 13.93 -11.80
N ALA A 357 7.43 13.22 -12.14
CA ALA A 357 6.91 13.15 -13.50
C ALA A 357 6.52 14.54 -14.01
N GLN A 358 5.77 15.29 -13.18
CA GLN A 358 5.34 16.65 -13.48
C GLN A 358 6.51 17.61 -13.66
N GLU A 359 7.51 17.53 -12.79
CA GLU A 359 8.69 18.41 -12.83
C GLU A 359 9.58 18.18 -14.06
N HIS A 360 9.53 17.00 -14.66
CA HIS A 360 10.46 16.58 -15.72
C HIS A 360 9.77 16.25 -17.04
N ASP A 361 8.52 16.68 -17.23
CA ASP A 361 7.72 16.43 -18.44
C ASP A 361 7.64 14.94 -18.82
N LYS A 362 7.47 14.10 -17.79
CA LYS A 362 7.28 12.65 -17.89
C LYS A 362 5.86 12.26 -17.49
N LYS A 363 5.51 10.97 -17.61
CA LYS A 363 4.14 10.51 -17.40
C LYS A 363 3.99 9.47 -16.30
N VAL A 364 2.89 9.60 -15.57
CA VAL A 364 2.28 8.50 -14.81
C VAL A 364 1.17 7.91 -15.68
N VAL A 365 1.19 6.59 -15.87
CA VAL A 365 0.29 5.90 -16.80
C VAL A 365 -0.70 5.05 -16.01
N PRO A 366 -1.95 5.49 -15.84
CA PRO A 366 -3.00 4.63 -15.28
C PRO A 366 -3.45 3.60 -16.33
N THR A 367 -3.64 2.34 -15.92
CA THR A 367 -4.10 1.27 -16.79
C THR A 367 -4.92 0.23 -16.03
N ASN A 368 -5.94 -0.32 -16.68
CA ASN A 368 -6.67 -1.51 -16.22
C ASN A 368 -6.17 -2.80 -16.89
N GLU A 369 -5.17 -2.72 -17.78
CA GLU A 369 -4.62 -3.88 -18.48
C GLU A 369 -3.68 -4.71 -17.60
N LEU A 370 -3.09 -4.06 -16.59
CA LEU A 370 -2.21 -4.68 -15.62
C LEU A 370 -2.97 -4.85 -14.31
N ARG A 371 -3.13 -6.10 -13.91
CA ARG A 371 -3.87 -6.47 -12.71
C ARG A 371 -3.08 -7.51 -11.93
N VAL A 372 -3.06 -7.36 -10.61
CA VAL A 372 -2.56 -8.39 -9.70
C VAL A 372 -3.65 -8.79 -8.72
N THR A 373 -3.49 -9.95 -8.10
CA THR A 373 -4.36 -10.43 -7.03
C THR A 373 -3.55 -10.55 -5.77
N THR A 374 -4.01 -9.96 -4.67
CA THR A 374 -3.35 -10.01 -3.36
C THR A 374 -4.29 -10.61 -2.32
N ALA A 375 -3.72 -11.21 -1.28
CA ALA A 375 -4.52 -11.83 -0.23
C ALA A 375 -5.16 -10.75 0.66
N LEU A 376 -6.46 -10.91 0.87
CA LEU A 376 -7.19 -10.18 1.88
C LEU A 376 -6.94 -10.83 3.24
N ARG A 377 -6.11 -10.21 4.08
CA ARG A 377 -5.77 -10.76 5.40
C ARG A 377 -6.53 -10.08 6.52
N ASP A 378 -6.96 -10.89 7.49
CA ASP A 378 -7.18 -10.41 8.84
C ASP A 378 -5.81 -10.29 9.52
N SER A 379 -5.32 -9.07 9.65
CA SER A 379 -4.06 -8.81 10.33
C SER A 379 -4.23 -7.56 11.18
N ASP A 380 -3.58 -7.53 12.34
CA ASP A 380 -3.43 -6.31 13.14
C ASP A 380 -2.20 -5.50 12.71
N ARG A 381 -1.40 -6.03 11.77
CA ARG A 381 -0.04 -5.56 11.49
C ARG A 381 0.01 -4.29 10.65
N THR A 382 -0.98 -4.01 9.80
CA THR A 382 -0.99 -2.81 8.94
C THR A 382 -2.33 -2.04 9.07
N MET A 383 -2.46 -0.88 8.43
CA MET A 383 -3.77 -0.22 8.27
C MET A 383 -4.55 -0.73 7.05
N ALA A 384 -3.86 -1.41 6.13
CA ALA A 384 -4.46 -2.08 4.98
C ALA A 384 -5.11 -3.42 5.37
N SER A 385 -4.83 -3.92 6.57
CA SER A 385 -5.42 -5.14 7.09
C SER A 385 -6.77 -4.88 7.74
N PHE A 386 -7.71 -5.80 7.47
CA PHE A 386 -9.12 -5.53 7.72
C PHE A 386 -9.52 -5.59 9.19
N GLY A 387 -8.72 -6.19 10.08
CA GLY A 387 -9.02 -6.29 11.52
C GLY A 387 -9.43 -4.96 12.16
N LYS A 388 -8.78 -3.84 11.79
CA LYS A 388 -9.14 -2.50 12.30
C LYS A 388 -10.45 -1.96 11.72
N ASN A 389 -10.77 -2.30 10.48
CA ASN A 389 -12.04 -1.94 9.84
C ASN A 389 -13.20 -2.84 10.33
N PHE A 390 -12.91 -4.10 10.67
CA PHE A 390 -13.87 -5.05 11.26
C PHE A 390 -14.25 -4.67 12.69
N ALA A 391 -13.31 -4.17 13.50
CA ALA A 391 -13.58 -3.77 14.88
C ALA A 391 -14.67 -2.67 15.02
N GLY A 392 -14.93 -1.90 13.96
CA GLY A 392 -16.00 -0.89 13.91
C GLY A 392 -17.35 -1.41 13.41
N ILE A 393 -17.40 -2.59 12.79
CA ILE A 393 -18.60 -3.22 12.25
C ILE A 393 -19.00 -4.33 13.22
N VAL A 394 -19.66 -3.97 14.32
CA VAL A 394 -20.18 -4.95 15.28
C VAL A 394 -21.45 -5.59 14.70
N PRO A 395 -21.47 -6.90 14.41
CA PRO A 395 -22.69 -7.58 14.03
C PRO A 395 -23.69 -7.49 15.18
N ASP A 396 -24.94 -7.13 14.90
CA ASP A 396 -26.01 -7.24 15.90
C ASP A 396 -26.35 -8.74 16.06
N GLU A 397 -25.85 -9.36 17.13
CA GLU A 397 -25.97 -10.82 17.40
C GLU A 397 -27.43 -11.33 17.43
N ASN A 398 -28.43 -10.45 17.39
CA ASN A 398 -29.85 -10.79 17.55
C ASN A 398 -30.72 -10.60 16.30
N SER A 399 -30.20 -10.16 15.15
CA SER A 399 -31.00 -9.99 13.94
C SER A 399 -30.60 -11.01 12.86
N SER A 400 -31.52 -11.91 12.52
CA SER A 400 -31.37 -12.81 11.36
C SER A 400 -31.31 -12.07 10.02
N ASP A 401 -31.72 -10.80 9.99
CA ASP A 401 -31.54 -9.89 8.87
C ASP A 401 -30.41 -8.92 9.22
N SER A 402 -29.31 -8.94 8.46
CA SER A 402 -28.23 -7.97 8.64
C SER A 402 -28.78 -6.55 8.40
N PRO A 403 -28.86 -5.66 9.42
CA PRO A 403 -29.48 -4.33 9.27
C PRO A 403 -28.82 -3.50 8.17
N ILE A 404 -27.53 -3.74 7.90
CA ILE A 404 -26.79 -3.07 6.84
C ILE A 404 -27.22 -3.52 5.44
N MET A 405 -27.65 -4.76 5.25
CA MET A 405 -28.14 -5.26 3.96
C MET A 405 -29.42 -4.52 3.56
N ASN A 406 -30.39 -4.45 4.48
CA ASN A 406 -31.64 -3.71 4.27
C ASN A 406 -31.40 -2.23 3.94
N GLU A 407 -30.42 -1.60 4.62
CA GLU A 407 -30.05 -0.21 4.34
C GLU A 407 -29.39 -0.06 2.96
N VAL A 408 -28.47 -0.96 2.59
CA VAL A 408 -27.84 -0.99 1.26
C VAL A 408 -28.90 -1.13 0.17
N GLU A 409 -29.84 -2.05 0.30
CA GLU A 409 -30.94 -2.24 -0.67
C GLU A 409 -31.85 -1.01 -0.78
N GLU A 410 -32.12 -0.32 0.33
CA GLU A 410 -32.87 0.95 0.30
C GLU A 410 -32.09 2.05 -0.41
N LEU A 411 -30.79 2.18 -0.13
CA LEU A 411 -29.91 3.15 -0.78
C LEU A 411 -29.79 2.88 -2.28
N GLU A 412 -29.64 1.62 -2.70
CA GLU A 412 -29.64 1.23 -4.11
C GLU A 412 -30.94 1.61 -4.80
N ARG A 413 -32.09 1.33 -4.18
CA ARG A 413 -33.40 1.75 -4.72
C ARG A 413 -33.47 3.26 -4.91
N LYS A 414 -32.92 4.06 -3.99
CA LYS A 414 -32.84 5.52 -4.12
C LYS A 414 -31.91 5.94 -5.26
N VAL A 415 -30.72 5.34 -5.34
CA VAL A 415 -29.73 5.62 -6.40
C VAL A 415 -30.30 5.29 -7.77
N LEU A 416 -31.02 4.18 -7.93
CA LEU A 416 -31.66 3.78 -9.20
C LEU A 416 -32.68 4.80 -9.73
N GLN A 417 -33.24 5.67 -8.88
CA GLN A 417 -34.16 6.74 -9.31
C GLN A 417 -33.44 7.99 -9.83
N LEU A 418 -32.12 8.09 -9.67
CA LEU A 418 -31.33 9.25 -10.07
C LEU A 418 -30.69 9.07 -11.46
N PRO A 419 -30.35 10.17 -12.15
CA PRO A 419 -29.53 10.11 -13.35
C PRO A 419 -28.24 9.32 -13.10
N HIS A 420 -27.82 8.51 -14.07
CA HIS A 420 -26.62 7.66 -13.99
C HIS A 420 -26.65 6.56 -12.91
N GLY A 421 -27.67 6.49 -12.05
CA GLY A 421 -27.71 5.55 -10.92
C GLY A 421 -27.59 4.09 -11.32
N LYS A 422 -28.20 3.68 -12.44
CA LYS A 422 -28.06 2.31 -12.97
C LYS A 422 -26.62 2.00 -13.39
N THR A 423 -25.96 2.93 -14.07
CA THR A 423 -24.56 2.78 -14.48
C THR A 423 -23.66 2.72 -13.26
N PHE A 424 -23.86 3.62 -12.29
CA PHE A 424 -23.10 3.65 -11.05
C PHE A 424 -23.21 2.34 -10.26
N ILE A 425 -24.42 1.79 -10.07
CA ILE A 425 -24.60 0.51 -9.37
C ILE A 425 -23.91 -0.63 -10.12
N SER A 426 -23.99 -0.66 -11.46
CA SER A 426 -23.30 -1.69 -12.24
C SER A 426 -21.78 -1.65 -12.05
N ILE A 427 -21.19 -0.45 -12.04
CA ILE A 427 -19.74 -0.27 -11.81
C ILE A 427 -19.40 -0.66 -10.36
N LEU A 428 -20.21 -0.22 -9.39
CA LEU A 428 -20.05 -0.55 -7.97
C LEU A 428 -20.05 -2.06 -7.75
N ASP A 429 -21.02 -2.77 -8.33
CA ASP A 429 -21.13 -4.23 -8.21
C ASP A 429 -19.96 -4.94 -8.89
N GLU A 430 -19.52 -4.47 -10.06
CA GLU A 430 -18.32 -5.00 -10.71
C GLU A 430 -17.08 -4.82 -9.82
N LYS A 431 -16.91 -3.66 -9.21
CA LYS A 431 -15.80 -3.37 -8.30
C LYS A 431 -15.87 -4.16 -7.01
N MET A 432 -17.07 -4.43 -6.47
CA MET A 432 -17.22 -5.29 -5.28
C MET A 432 -16.90 -6.76 -5.59
N LYS A 433 -17.07 -7.23 -6.84
CA LYS A 433 -16.63 -8.57 -7.26
C LYS A 433 -15.11 -8.72 -7.30
N ASP A 434 -14.35 -7.63 -7.38
CA ASP A 434 -12.89 -7.66 -7.29
C ASP A 434 -12.40 -8.02 -5.86
N ILE A 435 -13.31 -8.05 -4.87
CA ILE A 435 -13.11 -8.67 -3.55
C ILE A 435 -13.77 -10.05 -3.58
N ARG A 436 -13.03 -11.08 -3.99
CA ARG A 436 -13.58 -12.42 -4.22
C ARG A 436 -13.67 -13.21 -2.92
N LEU A 437 -14.85 -13.74 -2.63
CA LEU A 437 -15.00 -14.97 -1.85
C LEU A 437 -14.59 -16.16 -2.72
N PRO A 438 -14.08 -17.27 -2.16
CA PRO A 438 -13.76 -18.48 -2.92
C PRO A 438 -14.98 -18.95 -3.73
N GLU A 439 -14.79 -19.36 -4.99
CA GLU A 439 -15.90 -19.76 -5.89
C GLU A 439 -16.76 -20.92 -5.34
N GLU A 440 -16.28 -21.64 -4.32
CA GLU A 440 -16.98 -22.78 -3.71
C GLU A 440 -18.14 -22.39 -2.79
N THR A 441 -18.24 -21.14 -2.31
CA THR A 441 -19.33 -20.68 -1.40
C THR A 441 -20.54 -20.07 -2.11
N GLN A 442 -20.53 -19.88 -3.44
CA GLN A 442 -21.65 -19.26 -4.16
C GLN A 442 -22.85 -20.18 -4.44
N ASN A 443 -22.84 -21.43 -3.94
CA ASN A 443 -23.90 -22.42 -4.14
C ASN A 443 -24.61 -22.87 -2.84
N VAL A 444 -24.51 -22.11 -1.74
CA VAL A 444 -25.20 -22.40 -0.46
C VAL A 444 -26.47 -21.59 -0.31
#